data_AF-A0A8T2SHI9-F1
#
_entry.id   AF-A0A8T2SHI9-F1
#
_cell.length_a   1.000
_cell.length_b   1.000
_cell.length_c   1.000
_cell.angle_alpha   90.00
_cell.angle_beta   90.00
_cell.angle_gamma   90.00
#
_symmetry.space_group_name_H-M   'P 1'
#
loop_
_entity.id
_entity.type
_entity.pdbx_description
1 polymer ?
#
loop_
_entity_poly.entity_id
_entity_poly.type
_entity_poly.pdbx_seq_one_letter_code
_entity_poly.pdbx_strand_id
1 'polypeptide(L)'
;MAYSQKTWRSASGEPMHAESGYWRPKPDGSIEVIIAQSTGLAEVQKGTFDAENKSVVLESETVANASKVKSISRSFKVAGDHLEYTVSMATNTHPLHPHLRAVLKKVSS
;
A
#
# COMPACT_ATOMS: atom_id res chain seq x y z
N MET A 1 6.20 4.43 -11.98
CA MET A 1 7.06 3.31 -11.52
C MET A 1 6.19 2.08 -11.36
N ALA A 2 6.60 0.92 -11.87
CA ALA A 2 5.85 -0.33 -11.69
C ALA A 2 6.00 -0.84 -10.24
N TYR A 3 4.94 -1.44 -9.72
CA TYR A 3 4.86 -2.00 -8.38
C TYR A 3 4.30 -3.43 -8.45
N SER A 4 4.91 -4.33 -7.69
CA SER A 4 4.46 -5.72 -7.53
C SER A 4 4.77 -6.19 -6.12
N GLN A 5 3.81 -6.84 -5.48
CA GLN A 5 3.92 -7.38 -4.14
C GLN A 5 3.28 -8.76 -4.09
N LYS A 6 3.92 -9.67 -3.36
CA LYS A 6 3.39 -11.00 -3.04
C LYS A 6 3.71 -11.33 -1.58
N THR A 7 2.76 -11.93 -0.87
CA THR A 7 2.94 -12.47 0.47
C THR A 7 2.85 -13.99 0.42
N TRP A 8 3.38 -14.64 1.46
CA TRP A 8 3.28 -16.08 1.65
C TRP A 8 3.21 -16.39 3.14
N ARG A 9 2.68 -17.57 3.49
CA ARG A 9 2.67 -18.05 4.86
C ARG A 9 4.11 -18.28 5.34
N SER A 10 4.49 -17.70 6.47
CA SER A 10 5.87 -17.79 6.99
C SER A 10 6.34 -19.24 7.23
N ALA A 11 5.44 -20.10 7.71
CA ALA A 11 5.78 -21.48 8.07
C ALA A 11 5.93 -22.41 6.85
N SER A 12 5.14 -22.21 5.78
CA SER A 12 5.06 -23.15 4.66
C SER A 12 5.52 -22.60 3.31
N GLY A 13 5.69 -21.28 3.19
CA GLY A 13 5.98 -20.62 1.91
C GLY A 13 4.81 -20.58 0.93
N GLU A 14 3.62 -21.05 1.34
CA GLU A 14 2.43 -21.05 0.49
C GLU A 14 2.02 -19.62 0.11
N PRO A 15 1.80 -19.30 -1.18
CA PRO A 15 1.35 -17.98 -1.62
C PRO A 15 0.07 -17.54 -0.92
N MET A 16 -0.02 -16.26 -0.57
CA MET A 16 -1.21 -15.65 0.01
C MET A 16 -1.73 -14.52 -0.88
N HIS A 17 -1.56 -13.26 -0.47
CA HIS A 17 -2.05 -12.11 -1.22
C HIS A 17 -1.00 -11.67 -2.24
N ALA A 18 -1.47 -11.17 -3.39
CA ALA A 18 -0.62 -10.47 -4.34
C ALA A 18 -1.32 -9.20 -4.82
N GLU A 19 -0.55 -8.17 -5.09
CA GLU A 19 -1.05 -6.94 -5.69
C GLU A 19 0.00 -6.36 -6.65
N SER A 20 -0.47 -5.62 -7.64
CA SER A 20 0.41 -4.95 -8.60
C SER A 20 -0.22 -3.67 -9.10
N GLY A 21 0.61 -2.74 -9.57
CA GLY A 21 0.14 -1.41 -9.88
C GLY A 21 1.22 -0.45 -10.34
N TYR A 22 0.87 0.83 -10.31
CA TYR A 22 1.75 1.90 -10.77
C TYR A 22 1.70 3.10 -9.85
N TRP A 23 2.89 3.57 -9.46
CA TRP A 23 3.11 4.80 -8.70
C TRP A 23 3.40 5.95 -9.65
N ARG A 24 2.71 7.08 -9.46
CA ARG A 24 2.74 8.27 -10.32
C ARG A 24 2.98 9.55 -9.51
N PRO A 25 4.22 9.76 -9.00
CA PRO A 25 4.57 11.01 -8.33
C PRO A 25 4.60 12.18 -9.31
N LYS A 26 4.28 13.39 -8.83
CA LYS A 26 4.35 14.65 -9.58
C LYS A 26 5.37 15.62 -8.94
N PRO A 27 5.90 16.60 -9.70
CA PRO A 27 6.88 17.55 -9.18
C PRO A 27 6.37 18.45 -8.04
N ASP A 28 5.05 18.57 -7.88
CA ASP A 28 4.39 19.36 -6.83
C ASP A 28 4.29 18.65 -5.47
N GLY A 29 4.88 17.46 -5.34
CA GLY A 29 4.84 16.65 -4.11
C GLY A 29 3.59 15.76 -3.99
N SER A 30 2.65 15.84 -4.93
CA SER A 30 1.50 14.93 -4.98
C SER A 30 1.86 13.58 -5.61
N ILE A 31 1.11 12.55 -5.26
CA ILE A 31 1.27 11.22 -5.81
C ILE A 31 -0.07 10.51 -5.97
N GLU A 32 -0.20 9.77 -7.07
CA GLU A 32 -1.30 8.85 -7.32
C GLU A 32 -0.76 7.42 -7.45
N VAL A 33 -1.48 6.44 -6.90
CA VAL A 33 -1.14 5.02 -7.03
C VAL A 33 -2.38 4.25 -7.42
N ILE A 34 -2.28 3.43 -8.46
CA ILE A 34 -3.35 2.52 -8.89
C ILE A 34 -2.89 1.10 -8.63
N ILE A 35 -3.71 0.31 -7.93
CA ILE A 35 -3.37 -1.06 -7.51
C ILE A 35 -4.52 -2.01 -7.86
N ALA A 36 -4.20 -3.17 -8.43
CA ALA A 36 -5.11 -4.31 -8.52
C ALA A 36 -4.64 -5.41 -7.56
N GLN A 37 -5.58 -6.00 -6.82
CA GLN A 37 -5.31 -7.06 -5.85
C GLN A 37 -5.81 -8.42 -6.37
N SER A 38 -5.15 -9.51 -5.95
CA SER A 38 -5.53 -10.89 -6.24
C SER A 38 -6.91 -11.28 -5.69
N THR A 39 -7.41 -10.52 -4.71
CA THR A 39 -8.76 -10.67 -4.12
C THR A 39 -9.88 -10.10 -5.00
N GLY A 40 -9.53 -9.48 -6.14
CA GLY A 40 -10.49 -8.88 -7.08
C GLY A 40 -10.79 -7.41 -6.80
N LEU A 41 -10.15 -6.77 -5.82
CA LEU A 41 -10.28 -5.35 -5.55
C LEU A 41 -9.35 -4.52 -6.44
N ALA A 42 -9.76 -3.28 -6.73
CA ALA A 42 -8.88 -2.26 -7.30
C ALA A 42 -8.93 -0.98 -6.47
N GLU A 43 -7.79 -0.32 -6.33
CA GLU A 43 -7.64 0.91 -5.56
C GLU A 43 -7.12 2.04 -6.44
N VAL A 44 -7.70 3.23 -6.25
CA VAL A 44 -7.09 4.50 -6.64
C VAL A 44 -6.75 5.23 -5.36
N GLN A 45 -5.46 5.45 -5.13
CA GLN A 45 -4.88 6.08 -3.96
C GLN A 45 -4.30 7.44 -4.36
N LYS A 46 -4.51 8.46 -3.53
CA LYS A 46 -3.92 9.79 -3.68
C LYS A 46 -3.24 10.22 -2.40
N GLY A 47 -2.25 11.08 -2.51
CA GLY A 47 -1.66 11.73 -1.35
C GLY A 47 -0.41 12.48 -1.69
N THR A 48 0.55 12.47 -0.77
CA THR A 48 1.79 13.25 -0.88
C THR A 48 3.00 12.40 -0.55
N PHE A 49 4.15 12.81 -1.08
CA PHE A 49 5.44 12.28 -0.68
C PHE A 49 6.33 13.40 -0.13
N ASP A 50 7.17 13.04 0.83
CA ASP A 50 8.21 13.89 1.39
C ASP A 50 9.56 13.25 1.06
N ALA A 51 10.31 13.90 0.17
CA ALA A 51 11.60 13.40 -0.28
C ALA A 51 12.70 13.51 0.80
N GLU A 52 12.61 14.51 1.68
CA GLU A 52 13.57 14.74 2.75
C GLU A 52 13.39 13.69 3.84
N ASN A 53 12.14 13.48 4.27
CA ASN A 53 11.78 12.47 5.28
C ASN A 53 11.60 11.06 4.71
N LYS A 54 11.74 10.89 3.40
CA LYS A 54 11.57 9.64 2.65
C LYS A 54 10.28 8.91 3.01
N SER A 55 9.17 9.64 3.04
CA SER A 55 7.87 9.14 3.42
C SER A 55 6.82 9.38 2.35
N VAL A 56 5.80 8.53 2.36
CA VAL A 56 4.62 8.66 1.50
C VAL A 56 3.39 8.37 2.34
N VAL A 57 2.35 9.21 2.20
CA VAL A 57 1.05 9.00 2.81
C VAL A 57 0.00 9.01 1.71
N LEU A 58 -0.85 8.00 1.70
CA LEU A 58 -1.90 7.78 0.72
C LEU A 58 -3.23 7.54 1.40
N GLU A 59 -4.29 8.03 0.76
CA GLU A 59 -5.67 7.75 1.08
C GLU A 59 -6.43 7.34 -0.18
N SER A 60 -7.32 6.36 -0.03
CA SER A 60 -8.12 5.86 -1.15
C SER A 60 -9.12 6.93 -1.60
N GLU A 61 -9.00 7.37 -2.85
CA GLU A 61 -10.07 8.04 -3.56
C GLU A 61 -11.17 7.04 -3.94
N THR A 62 -10.78 5.82 -4.32
CA THR A 62 -11.70 4.78 -4.74
C THR A 62 -11.18 3.40 -4.32
N VAL A 63 -12.09 2.58 -3.80
CA VAL A 63 -11.90 1.13 -3.62
C VAL A 63 -13.01 0.43 -4.41
N ALA A 64 -12.66 -0.09 -5.58
CA ALA A 64 -13.58 -0.73 -6.50
C ALA A 64 -13.72 -2.24 -6.21
N ASN A 65 -14.89 -2.78 -6.54
CA ASN A 65 -15.25 -4.18 -6.34
C ASN A 65 -15.12 -4.67 -4.87
N ALA A 66 -15.30 -3.76 -3.92
CA ALA A 66 -15.31 -4.08 -2.50
C ALA A 66 -16.74 -4.18 -1.96
N SER A 67 -17.09 -5.29 -1.31
CA SER A 67 -18.41 -5.47 -0.68
C SER A 67 -18.48 -4.89 0.73
N LYS A 68 -17.34 -4.82 1.44
CA LYS A 68 -17.26 -4.41 2.86
C LYS A 68 -16.27 -3.28 3.15
N VAL A 69 -15.30 -3.05 2.26
CA VAL A 69 -14.23 -2.06 2.47
C VAL A 69 -14.73 -0.70 2.03
N LYS A 70 -14.60 0.29 2.91
CA LYS A 70 -14.99 1.69 2.63
C LYS A 70 -13.82 2.54 2.20
N SER A 71 -12.69 2.42 2.90
CA SER A 71 -11.49 3.18 2.60
C SER A 71 -10.25 2.44 3.05
N ILE A 72 -9.14 2.76 2.39
CA ILE A 72 -7.81 2.25 2.68
C ILE A 72 -6.86 3.44 2.75
N SER A 73 -6.04 3.51 3.79
CA SER A 73 -4.92 4.43 3.87
C SER A 73 -3.62 3.64 3.94
N ARG A 74 -2.59 4.14 3.27
CA ARG A 74 -1.26 3.50 3.24
C ARG A 74 -0.21 4.52 3.61
N SER A 75 0.63 4.20 4.58
CA SER A 75 1.80 5.01 4.93
C SER A 75 3.07 4.21 4.72
N PHE A 76 4.08 4.86 4.14
CA PHE A 76 5.38 4.27 3.85
C PHE A 76 6.47 5.19 4.39
N LYS A 77 7.55 4.59 4.91
CA LYS A 77 8.75 5.31 5.32
C LYS A 77 10.00 4.49 5.03
N VAL A 78 11.00 5.12 4.42
CA VAL A 78 12.31 4.50 4.21
C VAL A 78 13.28 4.99 5.28
N ALA A 79 13.85 4.07 6.06
CA ALA A 79 14.87 4.33 7.06
C ALA A 79 16.10 3.46 6.75
N GLY A 80 17.16 4.07 6.21
CA GLY A 80 18.34 3.34 5.75
C GLY A 80 18.00 2.38 4.61
N ASP A 81 18.20 1.08 4.85
CA ASP A 81 17.89 -0.03 3.96
C ASP A 81 16.53 -0.69 4.26
N HIS A 82 15.74 -0.13 5.18
CA HIS A 82 14.42 -0.64 5.54
C HIS A 82 13.30 0.20 4.95
N LEU A 83 12.27 -0.45 4.41
CA LEU A 83 10.98 0.13 4.06
C LEU A 83 9.94 -0.35 5.07
N GLU A 84 9.44 0.57 5.88
CA GLU A 84 8.31 0.33 6.77
C GLU A 84 7.02 0.77 6.11
N TYR A 85 5.95 0.00 6.29
CA TYR A 85 4.63 0.45 5.88
C TYR A 85 3.51 -0.02 6.82
N THR A 86 2.45 0.77 6.84
CA THR A 86 1.18 0.43 7.49
C THR A 86 0.06 0.58 6.46
N VAL A 87 -0.84 -0.40 6.41
CA VAL A 87 -2.10 -0.32 5.69
C VAL A 87 -3.21 -0.27 6.72
N SER A 88 -3.96 0.82 6.73
CA SER A 88 -5.16 0.99 7.56
C SER A 88 -6.40 0.80 6.70
N MET A 89 -7.43 0.18 7.27
CA MET A 89 -8.65 -0.14 6.53
C MET A 89 -9.89 0.22 7.36
N ALA A 90 -10.85 0.89 6.73
CA ALA A 90 -12.19 1.08 7.26
C ALA A 90 -13.16 0.13 6.55
N THR A 91 -14.12 -0.40 7.30
CA THR A 91 -15.19 -1.25 6.75
C THR A 91 -16.55 -0.64 7.03
N ASN A 92 -17.61 -1.30 6.57
CA ASN A 92 -18.98 -0.89 6.90
C ASN A 92 -19.27 -0.85 8.40
N THR A 93 -18.57 -1.67 9.20
CA THR A 93 -18.82 -1.83 10.64
C THR A 93 -17.69 -1.34 11.55
N HIS A 94 -16.50 -1.03 11.00
CA HIS A 94 -15.34 -0.60 11.78
C HIS A 94 -14.73 0.67 11.20
N PRO A 95 -14.37 1.67 12.04
CA PRO A 95 -13.65 2.85 11.58
C PRO A 95 -12.26 2.50 11.06
N LEU A 96 -11.60 3.47 10.41
CA LEU A 96 -10.24 3.31 9.91
C LEU A 96 -9.30 2.96 11.07
N HIS A 97 -8.65 1.80 10.99
CA HIS A 97 -7.67 1.34 11.98
C HIS A 97 -6.54 0.56 11.29
N PRO A 98 -5.36 0.41 11.92
CA PRO A 98 -4.27 -0.38 11.36
C PRO A 98 -4.71 -1.82 11.10
N HIS A 99 -4.56 -2.26 9.85
CA HIS A 99 -4.91 -3.61 9.40
C HIS A 99 -3.67 -4.46 9.12
N LEU A 100 -2.66 -3.89 8.45
CA LEU A 100 -1.38 -4.55 8.16
C LEU A 100 -0.23 -3.63 8.55
N ARG A 101 0.87 -4.24 9.02
CA ARG A 101 2.15 -3.58 9.21
C ARG A 101 3.27 -4.52 8.78
N ALA A 102 4.26 -4.01 8.07
CA ALA A 102 5.47 -4.78 7.78
C ALA A 102 6.71 -3.88 7.66
N VAL A 103 7.86 -4.54 7.76
CA VAL A 103 9.18 -3.95 7.53
C VAL A 103 9.90 -4.83 6.52
N LEU A 104 10.34 -4.23 5.42
CA LEU A 104 11.06 -4.90 4.34
C LEU A 104 12.50 -4.42 4.32
N LYS A 105 13.45 -5.33 4.14
CA LYS A 105 14.86 -4.97 3.93
C LYS A 105 15.16 -4.96 2.44
N LYS A 106 15.88 -3.94 1.98
CA LYS A 106 16.38 -3.86 0.60
C LYS A 106 17.27 -5.07 0.32
N VAL A 107 16.91 -5.83 -0.70
CA VAL A 107 17.79 -6.87 -1.24
C VAL A 107 18.82 -6.22 -2.16
N SER A 108 20.08 -6.63 -2.04
CA SER A 108 21.13 -6.23 -2.97
C SER A 108 20.77 -6.72 -4.37
N SER A 109 20.90 -5.85 -5.36
CA SER A 109 20.81 -6.22 -6.77
C SER A 109 22.15 -6.75 -7.28
#